data_AF-A0A7Y6CUK3-F1
#
_entry.id   AF-A0A7Y6CUK3-F1
#
_cell.length_a   1.000
_cell.length_b   1.000
_cell.length_c   1.000
_cell.angle_alpha   90.00
_cell.angle_beta   90.00
_cell.angle_gamma   90.00
#
_symmetry.space_group_name_H-M   'P 1'
#
loop_
_entity.id
_entity.type
_entity.pdbx_description
1 polymer ?
#
loop_
_entity_poly.entity_id
_entity_poly.type
_entity_poly.pdbx_seq_one_letter_code
_entity_poly.pdbx_strand_id
1 'polypeptide(L)'
;MSAAATAPRSAAGRINAPRPALVEASPVGVPTRVNREGVALVREEWRVVDRWWTEDPLDRRYFDVVLESGRNACVFRDEEAGCWFSQRA
;
A
#
# COMPACT_ATOMS: atom_id res chain seq x y z
N MET A 1 -38.42 30.65 -0.88
CA MET A 1 -37.46 30.28 0.18
C MET A 1 -36.82 28.97 -0.25
N SER A 2 -35.56 29.01 -0.72
CA SER A 2 -34.87 27.81 -1.22
C SER A 2 -33.83 27.40 -0.18
N ALA A 3 -33.97 26.21 0.38
CA ALA A 3 -33.03 25.66 1.35
C ALA A 3 -31.80 25.15 0.61
N ALA A 4 -30.64 25.73 0.91
CA ALA A 4 -29.35 25.21 0.47
C ALA A 4 -29.12 23.86 1.16
N ALA A 5 -29.02 22.80 0.37
CA ALA A 5 -28.67 21.47 0.87
C ALA A 5 -27.23 21.50 1.42
N THR A 6 -27.08 21.24 2.71
CA THR A 6 -25.79 20.99 3.34
C THR A 6 -25.15 19.76 2.70
N ALA A 7 -24.03 19.95 2.00
CA ALA A 7 -23.21 18.85 1.51
C ALA A 7 -22.73 18.00 2.70
N PRO A 8 -22.75 16.65 2.60
CA PRO A 8 -22.26 15.81 3.67
C PRO A 8 -20.76 16.09 3.88
N ARG A 9 -20.38 16.39 5.13
CA ARG A 9 -18.98 16.37 5.56
C ARG A 9 -18.45 14.96 5.31
N SER A 10 -17.44 14.82 4.45
CA SER A 10 -16.70 13.57 4.29
C SER A 10 -16.22 13.10 5.65
N ALA A 11 -16.62 11.90 6.07
CA ALA A 11 -16.05 11.24 7.24
C ALA A 11 -14.53 11.25 7.05
N ALA A 12 -13.80 11.86 7.98
CA ALA A 12 -12.34 11.91 7.92
C ALA A 12 -11.82 10.48 7.82
N GLY A 13 -11.28 10.11 6.65
CA GLY A 13 -10.75 8.77 6.42
C GLY A 13 -9.65 8.46 7.44
N ARG A 14 -9.50 7.19 7.83
CA ARG A 14 -8.43 6.77 8.75
C ARG A 14 -7.10 7.32 8.22
N ILE A 15 -6.41 8.09 9.06
CA ILE A 15 -5.09 8.62 8.73
C ILE A 15 -4.18 7.41 8.41
N ASN A 16 -3.52 7.46 7.26
CA ASN A 16 -2.66 6.38 6.75
C ASN A 16 -3.38 5.05 6.39
N ALA A 17 -4.68 5.09 6.06
CA ALA A 17 -5.35 3.91 5.49
C ALA A 17 -4.59 3.40 4.24
N PRO A 18 -4.17 2.13 4.21
CA PRO A 18 -3.52 1.57 3.04
C PRO A 18 -4.48 1.57 1.85
N ARG A 19 -3.95 1.84 0.65
CA ARG A 19 -4.73 1.86 -0.59
C ARG A 19 -4.41 0.61 -1.39
N PRO A 20 -5.40 -0.17 -1.87
CA PRO A 20 -5.13 -1.32 -2.72
C PRO A 20 -4.22 -0.96 -3.90
N ALA A 21 -3.27 -1.83 -4.20
CA ALA A 21 -2.34 -1.66 -5.30
C ALA A 21 -2.33 -2.91 -6.17
N LEU A 22 -2.32 -2.72 -7.49
CA LEU A 22 -2.10 -3.82 -8.42
C LEU A 22 -0.59 -4.04 -8.51
N VAL A 23 -0.10 -5.16 -8.01
CA VAL A 23 1.33 -5.50 -8.05
C VAL A 23 1.50 -6.84 -8.74
N GLU A 24 2.37 -6.84 -9.75
CA GLU A 24 2.96 -8.07 -10.26
C GLU A 24 4.27 -8.28 -9.52
N ALA A 25 4.50 -9.50 -9.05
CA ALA A 25 5.69 -9.86 -8.30
C ALA A 25 6.40 -11.02 -8.98
N SER A 26 7.73 -11.07 -8.80
CA SER A 26 8.54 -12.22 -9.17
C SER A 26 8.12 -13.46 -8.36
N PRO A 27 8.58 -14.66 -8.74
CA PRO A 27 8.28 -15.89 -7.99
C PRO A 27 8.67 -15.85 -6.50
N VAL A 28 9.61 -14.98 -6.13
CA VAL A 28 10.07 -14.78 -4.74
C VAL A 28 9.38 -13.61 -4.03
N GLY A 29 8.34 -13.04 -4.64
CA GLY A 29 7.49 -12.00 -4.04
C GLY A 29 8.04 -10.57 -4.14
N VAL A 30 9.05 -10.33 -5.00
CA VAL A 30 9.62 -8.98 -5.20
C VAL A 30 8.84 -8.26 -6.31
N PRO A 31 8.36 -7.01 -6.12
CA PRO A 31 7.60 -6.27 -7.12
C PRO A 31 8.36 -6.08 -8.45
N THR A 32 7.69 -6.38 -9.56
CA THR A 32 8.18 -6.12 -10.92
C THR A 32 7.33 -5.09 -11.65
N ARG A 33 6.04 -4.95 -11.29
CA ARG A 33 5.18 -3.85 -11.71
C ARG A 33 4.30 -3.35 -10.57
N VAL A 34 4.03 -2.04 -10.53
CA VAL A 34 3.07 -1.41 -9.63
C VAL A 34 2.09 -0.56 -10.44
N ASN A 35 0.79 -0.82 -10.30
CA ASN A 35 -0.29 -0.15 -11.02
C ASN A 35 -0.05 -0.07 -12.54
N ARG A 36 0.41 -1.19 -13.12
CA ARG A 36 0.76 -1.39 -14.54
C ARG A 36 2.06 -0.73 -15.00
N GLU A 37 2.74 0.01 -14.14
CA GLU A 37 4.04 0.60 -14.42
C GLU A 37 5.17 -0.34 -14.00
N GLY A 38 6.25 -0.45 -14.79
CA GLY A 38 7.41 -1.27 -14.44
C GLY A 38 8.16 -0.73 -13.23
N VAL A 39 8.73 -1.63 -12.44
CA VAL A 39 9.70 -1.29 -11.39
C VAL A 39 11.08 -1.25 -12.01
N ALA A 40 11.73 -0.09 -11.96
CA ALA A 40 13.10 0.11 -12.43
C ALA A 40 14.13 -0.34 -11.38
N LEU A 41 13.85 -0.10 -10.09
CA LEU A 41 14.75 -0.43 -8.99
C LEU A 41 13.94 -0.69 -7.71
N VAL A 42 14.35 -1.70 -6.93
CA VAL A 42 13.95 -1.85 -5.53
C VAL A 42 15.02 -1.20 -4.67
N ARG A 43 14.66 -0.16 -3.90
CA ARG A 43 15.60 0.58 -3.04
C ARG A 43 15.79 -0.13 -1.72
N GLU A 44 14.69 -0.54 -1.11
CA GLU A 44 14.67 -1.16 0.20
C GLU A 44 13.58 -2.23 0.26
N GLU A 45 13.84 -3.27 1.03
CA GLU A 45 12.89 -4.29 1.42
C GLU A 45 12.93 -4.42 2.95
N TRP A 46 11.77 -4.42 3.58
CA TRP A 46 11.67 -4.65 5.03
C TRP A 46 10.40 -5.41 5.37
N ARG A 47 10.41 -6.06 6.53
CA ARG A 47 9.26 -6.81 7.04
C ARG A 47 8.83 -6.26 8.38
N VAL A 48 7.53 -6.07 8.54
CA VAL A 48 6.91 -5.75 9.81
C VAL A 48 6.19 -7.00 10.27
N VAL A 49 6.64 -7.56 11.39
CA VAL A 49 5.98 -8.66 12.07
C VAL A 49 5.63 -8.19 13.47
N ASP A 50 4.35 -8.20 13.83
CA ASP A 50 3.89 -7.89 15.18
C ASP A 50 3.02 -9.02 15.73
N ARG A 51 3.27 -9.39 16.99
CA ARG A 51 2.51 -10.40 17.73
C ARG A 51 2.23 -9.96 19.18
N TRP A 52 2.48 -8.69 19.52
CA TRP A 52 2.62 -8.30 20.94
C TRP A 52 1.53 -7.36 21.47
N TRP A 53 0.66 -6.76 20.65
CA TRP A 53 -0.46 -5.98 21.20
C TRP A 53 -1.81 -6.15 20.48
N THR A 54 -1.89 -7.02 19.48
CA THR A 54 -3.15 -7.39 18.82
C THR A 54 -3.25 -8.91 18.73
N GLU A 55 -4.49 -9.44 18.76
CA GLU A 55 -4.76 -10.88 18.64
C GLU A 55 -4.51 -11.38 17.21
N ASP A 56 -4.64 -10.49 16.21
CA ASP A 56 -4.35 -10.77 14.81
C ASP A 56 -2.85 -10.54 14.51
N PRO A 57 -2.08 -11.56 14.09
CA PRO A 57 -0.69 -11.38 13.74
C PRO A 57 -0.56 -10.34 12.61
N LEU A 58 0.33 -9.38 12.75
CA LEU A 58 0.66 -8.51 11.63
C LEU A 58 1.83 -9.11 10.89
N ASP A 59 1.67 -9.49 9.63
CA ASP A 59 2.78 -9.95 8.78
C ASP A 59 2.74 -9.24 7.42
N ARG A 60 3.64 -8.26 7.27
CA ARG A 60 3.70 -7.42 6.07
C ARG A 60 5.11 -7.29 5.54
N ARG A 61 5.27 -7.53 4.24
CA ARG A 61 6.51 -7.33 3.51
C ARG A 61 6.42 -6.08 2.65
N TYR A 62 7.22 -5.07 2.99
CA TYR A 62 7.24 -3.76 2.37
C TYR A 62 8.41 -3.62 1.40
N PHE A 63 8.21 -2.77 0.40
CA PHE A 63 9.18 -2.41 -0.61
C PHE A 63 9.08 -0.91 -0.92
N ASP A 64 10.22 -0.22 -0.89
CA ASP A 64 10.38 1.09 -1.52
C ASP A 64 10.96 0.87 -2.92
N VAL A 65 10.23 1.32 -3.94
CA VAL A 65 10.59 1.08 -5.34
C VAL A 65 10.63 2.38 -6.15
N VAL A 66 11.49 2.42 -7.15
CA VAL A 66 11.49 3.42 -8.21
C VAL A 66 10.82 2.80 -9.43
N LEU A 67 9.78 3.47 -9.94
CA LEU A 67 9.09 3.06 -11.15
C LEU A 67 9.86 3.52 -12.40
N GLU A 68 9.54 2.97 -13.57
CA GLU A 68 10.15 3.36 -14.85
C GLU A 68 10.02 4.86 -15.17
N SER A 69 9.00 5.55 -14.66
CA SER A 69 8.89 7.02 -14.74
C SER A 69 9.86 7.80 -13.85
N GLY A 70 10.61 7.13 -12.98
CA GLY A 70 11.45 7.74 -11.94
C GLY A 70 10.69 8.16 -10.68
N ARG A 71 9.38 7.87 -10.59
CA ARG A 71 8.59 8.12 -9.38
C ARG A 71 8.83 7.04 -8.34
N ASN A 72 8.82 7.43 -7.07
CA ASN A 72 8.89 6.48 -5.96
C ASN A 72 7.50 5.96 -5.58
N ALA A 73 7.44 4.70 -5.15
CA ALA A 73 6.25 4.11 -4.57
C ALA A 73 6.63 3.19 -3.40
N CYS A 74 5.88 3.28 -2.30
CA CYS A 74 5.96 2.33 -1.20
C CYS A 74 4.78 1.37 -1.32
N VAL A 75 5.07 0.08 -1.49
CA VAL A 75 4.06 -0.99 -1.56
C VAL A 75 4.36 -2.07 -0.54
N PHE A 76 3.34 -2.78 -0.09
CA PHE A 76 3.51 -3.93 0.77
C PHE A 76 2.53 -5.04 0.44
N ARG A 77 3.00 -6.27 0.64
CA ARG A 77 2.18 -7.48 0.68
C ARG A 77 1.75 -7.69 2.12
N ASP A 78 0.45 -7.70 2.34
CA ASP A 78 -0.13 -8.28 3.54
C ASP A 78 -0.14 -9.80 3.34
N GLU A 79 0.67 -10.52 4.11
CA GLU A 79 0.87 -11.97 3.94
C GLU A 79 -0.33 -12.76 4.46
N GLU A 80 -1.07 -12.21 5.43
CA GLU A 80 -2.30 -12.84 5.92
C GLU A 80 -3.45 -12.68 4.93
N ALA A 81 -3.69 -11.45 4.46
CA ALA A 81 -4.75 -11.18 3.51
C ALA A 81 -4.41 -11.60 2.07
N GLY A 82 -3.14 -11.89 1.79
CA GLY A 82 -2.66 -12.20 0.44
C GLY A 82 -2.91 -11.05 -0.55
N CYS A 83 -2.89 -9.81 -0.08
CA CYS A 83 -3.26 -8.62 -0.85
C CYS A 83 -2.12 -7.60 -0.88
N TRP A 84 -2.04 -6.84 -1.98
CA TRP A 84 -1.07 -5.77 -2.13
C TRP A 84 -1.69 -4.40 -1.88
N PHE A 85 -0.92 -3.55 -1.21
CA PHE A 85 -1.30 -2.19 -0.89
C PHE A 85 -0.16 -1.22 -1.19
N SER A 86 -0.53 0.03 -1.39
CA SER A 86 0.38 1.17 -1.45
C SER A 86 0.17 2.08 -0.25
N GLN A 87 1.26 2.67 0.21
CA GLN A 87 1.25 3.71 1.22
C GLN A 87 1.80 4.98 0.60
N ARG A 88 1.07 6.09 0.76
CA ARG A 88 1.65 7.41 0.48
C ARG A 88 2.47 7.79 1.70
N ALA A 89 3.75 8.09 1.49
CA ALA A 89 4.56 8.83 2.46
C ALA A 89 3.96 10.23 2.70
#